data_AF-A0A7F5R4B0-F1
#
_entry.id   AF-A0A7F5R4B0-F1
#
_cell.length_a   1.000
_cell.length_b   1.000
_cell.length_c   1.000
_cell.angle_alpha   90.00
_cell.angle_beta   90.00
_cell.angle_gamma   90.00
#
_symmetry.space_group_name_H-M   'P 1'
#
loop_
_entity.id
_entity.type
_entity.pdbx_description
1 polymer ?
#
loop_
_entity_poly.entity_id
_entity_poly.type
_entity_poly.pdbx_seq_one_letter_code
_entity_poly.pdbx_strand_id
1 'polypeptide(L)'
;MVYMIQSDSIRGCQIIGKLQRYLESGTESVNKAATRIIQFVNVIFFRQLCNWIIYGDLLDINDEFFICDGKDVDENFINEDPSHQEVTKFSDAAFDALKSSKLKRPPPIRRFFLREELFPFDNSKHLAEVILFIGQIVWIISNGPKEKTKDKLNLRYTRDVWEGKDVVYYQKLQKLEKSAINITEFEATIEECRLTLAKYLWNIMVEEANLLEHLQLVRDYFCLGRGELFQQFIVSAENSLKDNPCTST
;
A
#
# COMPACT_ATOMS: atom_id res chain seq x y z
N MET A 1 10.30 10.27 -33.31
CA MET A 1 10.23 10.59 -31.87
C MET A 1 9.65 11.97 -31.58
N VAL A 2 10.29 13.09 -31.93
CA VAL A 2 9.75 14.44 -31.61
C VAL A 2 8.34 14.66 -32.18
N TYR A 3 8.13 14.30 -33.45
CA TYR A 3 6.79 14.37 -34.07
C TYR A 3 5.78 13.43 -33.39
N MET A 4 6.19 12.23 -32.95
CA MET A 4 5.33 11.28 -32.22
C MET A 4 4.96 11.80 -30.83
N ILE A 5 5.89 12.43 -30.12
CA ILE A 5 5.61 13.07 -28.82
C ILE A 5 4.55 14.16 -28.98
N GLN A 6 4.63 14.94 -30.07
CA GLN A 6 3.69 16.02 -30.35
C GLN A 6 2.33 15.54 -30.88
N SER A 7 2.30 14.49 -31.70
CA SER A 7 1.07 13.97 -32.31
C SER A 7 0.30 13.01 -31.40
N ASP A 8 1.01 12.12 -30.70
CA ASP A 8 0.39 11.11 -29.83
C ASP A 8 0.28 11.57 -28.37
N SER A 9 0.67 12.82 -28.06
CA SER A 9 0.63 13.41 -26.72
C SER A 9 1.32 12.57 -25.64
N ILE A 10 2.45 11.93 -25.99
CA ILE A 10 3.22 11.04 -25.12
C ILE A 10 3.74 11.81 -23.90
N ARG A 11 3.47 11.32 -22.68
CA ARG A 11 3.83 12.01 -21.43
C ARG A 11 4.55 11.08 -20.44
N GLY A 12 5.37 11.70 -19.58
CA GLY A 12 6.00 11.02 -18.44
C GLY A 12 6.71 9.72 -18.80
N CYS A 13 6.39 8.67 -18.05
CA CYS A 13 7.02 7.34 -18.17
C CYS A 13 6.82 6.66 -19.54
N GLN A 14 5.83 7.08 -20.35
CA GLN A 14 5.66 6.55 -21.72
C GLN A 14 6.83 6.89 -22.64
N ILE A 15 7.51 8.01 -22.37
CA ILE A 15 8.70 8.42 -23.12
C ILE A 15 9.80 7.36 -22.95
N ILE A 16 9.94 6.79 -21.75
CA ILE A 16 10.91 5.74 -21.45
C ILE A 16 10.59 4.47 -22.24
N GLY A 17 9.35 3.99 -22.19
CA GLY A 17 8.94 2.77 -22.92
C GLY A 17 9.14 2.91 -24.43
N LYS A 18 8.81 4.08 -25.01
CA LYS A 18 9.06 4.34 -26.44
C LYS A 18 10.54 4.44 -26.76
N LEU A 19 11.33 5.10 -25.92
CA LEU A 19 12.79 5.20 -26.07
C LEU A 19 13.46 3.82 -26.05
N GLN A 20 12.99 2.90 -25.21
CA GLN A 20 13.50 1.54 -25.15
C GLN A 20 13.31 0.80 -26.48
N ARG A 21 12.16 0.96 -27.15
CA ARG A 21 11.93 0.38 -28.49
C ARG A 21 12.90 0.91 -29.54
N TYR A 22 13.41 2.14 -29.39
CA TYR A 22 14.44 2.66 -30.30
C TYR A 22 15.82 2.03 -30.07
N LEU A 23 16.11 1.47 -28.89
CA LEU A 23 17.33 0.69 -28.65
C LEU A 23 17.35 -0.62 -29.46
N GLU A 24 16.17 -1.13 -29.81
CA GLU A 24 16.01 -2.35 -30.61
C GLU A 24 16.17 -2.08 -32.12
N SER A 25 16.28 -0.81 -32.55
CA SER A 25 16.23 -0.40 -33.96
C SER A 25 17.46 -0.78 -34.81
N GLY A 26 18.41 -1.56 -34.26
CA GLY A 26 19.58 -2.12 -34.97
C GLY A 26 20.59 -1.10 -35.50
N THR A 27 20.30 0.20 -35.43
CA THR A 27 21.12 1.27 -35.99
C THR A 27 21.99 1.88 -34.89
N GLU A 28 23.31 1.77 -35.01
CA GLU A 28 24.25 2.14 -33.93
C GLU A 28 24.18 3.63 -33.55
N SER A 29 24.02 4.53 -34.53
CA SER A 29 23.90 5.97 -34.27
C SER A 29 22.63 6.32 -33.50
N VAL A 30 21.50 5.68 -33.84
CA VAL A 30 20.22 5.85 -33.15
C VAL A 30 20.31 5.27 -31.74
N ASN A 31 20.93 4.10 -31.58
CA ASN A 31 21.13 3.48 -30.27
C ASN A 31 21.99 4.35 -29.34
N LYS A 32 23.07 4.94 -29.85
CA LYS A 32 23.92 5.85 -29.06
C LYS A 32 23.16 7.10 -28.61
N ALA A 33 22.35 7.68 -29.50
CA ALA A 33 21.53 8.85 -29.18
C ALA A 33 20.42 8.50 -28.18
N ALA A 34 19.68 7.40 -28.40
CA ALA A 34 18.62 6.92 -27.52
C ALA A 34 19.15 6.57 -26.13
N THR A 35 20.28 5.85 -26.03
CA THR A 35 20.95 5.53 -24.75
C THR A 35 21.26 6.81 -23.97
N ARG A 36 21.79 7.84 -24.64
CA ARG A 36 22.12 9.11 -23.98
C ARG A 36 20.88 9.80 -23.44
N ILE A 37 19.77 9.80 -24.18
CA ILE A 37 18.50 10.40 -23.72
C ILE A 37 17.94 9.59 -22.54
N ILE A 38 17.92 8.25 -22.64
CA ILE A 38 17.43 7.36 -21.58
C ILE A 38 18.16 7.59 -20.26
N GLN A 39 19.50 7.77 -20.29
CA GLN A 39 20.27 8.05 -19.08
C GLN A 39 19.78 9.29 -18.33
N PHE A 40 19.38 10.35 -19.03
CA PHE A 40 18.84 11.55 -18.38
C PHE A 40 17.40 11.36 -17.87
N VAL A 41 16.57 10.65 -18.62
CA VAL A 41 15.16 10.42 -18.22
C VAL A 41 15.09 9.45 -17.03
N ASN A 42 15.95 8.43 -17.01
CA ASN A 42 16.05 7.46 -15.93
C ASN A 42 16.32 8.11 -14.57
N VAL A 43 17.07 9.22 -14.53
CA VAL A 43 17.36 9.94 -13.27
C VAL A 43 16.07 10.34 -12.56
N ILE A 44 15.11 10.89 -13.31
CA ILE A 44 13.86 11.37 -12.74
C ILE A 44 12.99 10.19 -12.31
N PHE A 45 12.92 9.17 -13.17
CA PHE A 45 12.17 7.94 -12.91
C PHE A 45 12.66 7.20 -11.66
N PHE A 46 13.96 6.90 -11.57
CA PHE A 46 14.53 6.18 -10.43
C PHE A 46 14.46 7.01 -9.15
N ARG A 47 14.60 8.34 -9.22
CA ARG A 47 14.41 9.18 -8.04
C ARG A 47 12.98 9.11 -7.49
N GLN A 48 11.97 9.21 -8.36
CA GLN A 48 10.56 9.07 -7.95
C GLN A 48 10.29 7.65 -7.42
N LEU A 49 10.83 6.64 -8.09
CA LEU A 49 10.71 5.25 -7.68
C LEU A 49 11.34 4.98 -6.32
N CYS A 50 12.55 5.48 -6.07
CA CYS A 50 13.22 5.35 -4.78
C CYS A 50 12.44 6.03 -3.67
N ASN A 51 11.91 7.24 -3.91
CA ASN A 51 11.10 7.94 -2.92
C ASN A 51 9.84 7.15 -2.55
N TRP A 52 9.18 6.57 -3.56
CA TRP A 52 8.01 5.73 -3.34
C TRP A 52 8.35 4.44 -2.60
N ILE A 53 9.36 3.69 -3.05
CA ILE A 53 9.73 2.40 -2.46
C ILE A 53 10.28 2.58 -1.05
N ILE A 54 11.21 3.50 -0.85
CA ILE A 54 11.96 3.60 0.41
C ILE A 54 11.20 4.40 1.47
N TYR A 55 10.57 5.50 1.07
CA TYR A 55 9.93 6.44 1.99
C TYR A 55 8.39 6.40 1.93
N GLY A 56 7.80 5.78 0.91
CA GLY A 56 6.35 5.81 0.69
C GLY A 56 5.86 7.16 0.15
N ASP A 57 6.78 8.04 -0.29
CA ASP A 57 6.45 9.40 -0.69
C ASP A 57 6.25 9.49 -2.21
N LEU A 58 5.03 9.84 -2.62
CA LEU A 58 4.69 10.09 -4.02
C LEU A 58 4.74 11.59 -4.34
N LEU A 59 5.82 12.00 -5.03
CA LEU A 59 6.01 13.37 -5.52
C LEU A 59 5.79 13.43 -7.03
N ASP A 60 4.52 13.51 -7.43
CA ASP A 60 4.11 13.58 -8.84
C ASP A 60 3.05 14.67 -9.06
N ILE A 61 3.50 15.89 -9.37
CA ILE A 61 2.62 17.06 -9.56
C ILE A 61 1.89 17.00 -10.90
N ASN A 62 2.51 16.36 -11.90
CA ASN A 62 2.07 16.40 -13.29
C ASN A 62 1.40 15.08 -13.75
N ASP A 63 1.19 14.12 -12.84
CA ASP A 63 0.65 12.79 -13.11
C ASP A 63 1.46 12.04 -14.20
N GLU A 64 2.79 12.11 -14.12
CA GLU A 64 3.73 11.53 -15.10
C GLU A 64 4.27 10.15 -14.68
N PHE A 65 4.07 9.78 -13.41
CA PHE A 65 4.46 8.51 -12.84
C PHE A 65 3.34 7.46 -12.97
N PHE A 66 3.72 6.18 -13.02
CA PHE A 66 2.77 5.09 -13.21
C PHE A 66 1.94 4.75 -11.95
N ILE A 67 2.26 5.34 -10.80
CA ILE A 67 1.48 5.26 -9.56
C ILE A 67 0.82 6.62 -9.33
N CYS A 68 -0.47 6.60 -9.01
CA CYS A 68 -1.27 7.80 -8.75
C CYS A 68 -1.86 7.77 -7.34
N ASP A 69 -1.92 8.95 -6.70
CA ASP A 69 -2.67 9.18 -5.47
C ASP A 69 -4.12 9.56 -5.84
N GLY A 70 -5.09 8.76 -5.38
CA GLY A 70 -6.51 9.03 -5.59
C GLY A 70 -7.02 10.24 -4.81
N LYS A 71 -6.22 10.76 -3.85
CA LYS A 71 -6.54 11.88 -2.94
C LYS A 71 -7.80 11.64 -2.10
N ASP A 72 -8.32 10.43 -2.15
CA ASP A 72 -9.43 9.90 -1.38
C ASP A 72 -8.95 8.84 -0.38
N VAL A 73 -9.81 8.54 0.58
CA VAL A 73 -9.57 7.47 1.53
C VAL A 73 -9.86 6.14 0.84
N ASP A 74 -8.99 5.17 1.04
CA ASP A 74 -9.22 3.81 0.56
C ASP A 74 -10.37 3.19 1.35
N GLU A 75 -11.48 2.92 0.65
CA GLU A 75 -12.71 2.36 1.20
C GLU A 75 -12.47 1.02 1.93
N ASN A 76 -11.49 0.23 1.49
CA ASN A 76 -11.13 -1.03 2.12
C ASN A 76 -10.60 -0.87 3.55
N PHE A 77 -10.18 0.35 3.92
CA PHE A 77 -9.65 0.69 5.23
C PHE A 77 -10.56 1.66 5.99
N ILE A 78 -11.75 1.96 5.45
CA ILE A 78 -12.78 2.69 6.20
C ILE A 78 -13.33 1.74 7.25
N ASN A 79 -13.02 2.01 8.51
CA ASN A 79 -13.77 1.44 9.61
C ASN A 79 -15.11 2.19 9.63
N GLU A 80 -16.17 1.58 9.10
CA GLU A 80 -17.52 2.13 9.20
C GLU A 80 -17.81 2.45 10.67
N ASP A 81 -18.19 3.70 10.92
CA ASP A 81 -18.53 4.16 12.25
C ASP A 81 -19.93 3.63 12.60
N PRO A 82 -20.08 2.69 13.55
CA PRO A 82 -21.42 2.32 14.01
C PRO A 82 -22.16 3.51 14.66
N SER A 83 -21.49 4.64 14.89
CA SER A 83 -22.14 5.86 15.37
C SER A 83 -22.87 6.69 14.30
N HIS A 84 -22.80 6.31 13.01
CA HIS A 84 -23.62 6.91 11.95
C HIS A 84 -24.91 6.13 11.62
N GLN A 85 -25.16 5.02 12.31
CA GLN A 85 -26.54 4.57 12.49
C GLN A 85 -27.07 5.27 13.74
N GLU A 86 -28.14 6.04 13.60
CA GLU A 86 -28.89 6.63 14.70
C GLU A 86 -29.46 5.51 15.58
N VAL A 87 -28.62 4.88 16.41
CA VAL A 87 -29.07 3.93 17.41
C VAL A 87 -29.76 4.76 18.50
N THR A 88 -31.09 4.74 18.44
CA THR A 88 -32.00 5.19 19.49
C THR A 88 -31.41 4.87 20.87
N LYS A 89 -31.35 5.90 21.73
CA LYS A 89 -30.77 5.86 23.07
C LYS A 89 -31.45 4.78 23.94
N PHE A 90 -30.94 3.55 23.89
CA PHE A 90 -31.20 2.56 24.92
C PHE A 90 -30.09 2.69 25.98
N SER A 91 -30.50 3.21 27.13
CA SER A 91 -29.65 3.44 28.30
C SER A 91 -29.36 2.12 29.01
N ASP A 92 -28.39 1.36 28.52
CA ASP A 92 -27.75 0.28 29.28
C ASP A 92 -26.32 0.67 29.63
N ALA A 93 -26.07 0.87 30.93
CA ALA A 93 -24.78 1.29 31.48
C ALA A 93 -23.61 0.33 31.13
N ALA A 94 -23.92 -0.92 30.76
CA ALA A 94 -22.94 -1.90 30.29
C ALA A 94 -22.44 -1.60 28.85
N PHE A 95 -23.28 -1.00 28.00
CA PHE A 95 -22.92 -0.69 26.61
C PHE A 95 -22.16 0.64 26.50
N ASP A 96 -22.45 1.60 27.39
CA ASP A 96 -21.69 2.86 27.48
C ASP A 96 -20.27 2.64 28.03
N ALA A 97 -20.06 1.60 28.86
CA ALA A 97 -18.71 1.18 29.26
C ALA A 97 -17.89 0.68 28.05
N LEU A 98 -18.53 0.01 27.08
CA LEU A 98 -17.88 -0.46 25.84
C LEU A 98 -17.52 0.70 24.88
N LYS A 99 -18.36 1.74 24.82
CA LYS A 99 -18.09 2.97 24.05
C LYS A 99 -16.94 3.82 24.63
N SER A 100 -16.61 3.65 25.91
CA SER A 100 -15.53 4.38 26.58
C SER A 100 -14.13 3.86 26.25
N SER A 101 -14.02 2.67 25.65
CA SER A 101 -12.78 2.22 25.03
C SER A 101 -12.54 3.07 23.80
N LYS A 102 -11.73 4.11 23.96
CA LYS A 102 -11.13 4.87 22.86
C LYS A 102 -10.23 3.91 22.06
N LEU A 103 -10.85 3.04 21.26
CA LEU A 103 -10.19 2.34 20.17
C LEU A 103 -9.55 3.44 19.33
N LYS A 104 -8.24 3.63 19.49
CA LYS A 104 -7.46 4.58 18.69
C LYS A 104 -7.63 4.14 17.24
N ARG A 105 -8.52 4.81 16.52
CA ARG A 105 -8.79 4.48 15.12
C ARG A 105 -7.50 4.68 14.33
N PRO A 106 -7.13 3.74 13.45
CA PRO A 106 -6.04 3.98 12.53
C PRO A 106 -6.39 5.20 11.66
N PRO A 107 -5.40 6.04 11.33
CA PRO A 107 -5.62 7.16 10.42
C PRO A 107 -6.13 6.65 9.06
N PRO A 108 -6.96 7.42 8.36
CA PRO A 108 -7.48 7.03 7.05
C PRO A 108 -6.32 6.78 6.08
N ILE A 109 -6.34 5.61 5.45
CA ILE A 109 -5.33 5.20 4.48
C ILE A 109 -5.65 5.82 3.13
N ARG A 110 -4.66 6.38 2.45
CA ARG A 110 -4.83 6.95 1.11
C ARG A 110 -4.93 5.85 0.07
N ARG A 111 -5.81 6.04 -0.91
CA ARG A 111 -5.92 5.14 -2.05
C ARG A 111 -4.85 5.44 -3.08
N PHE A 112 -4.07 4.42 -3.43
CA PHE A 112 -3.09 4.48 -4.52
C PHE A 112 -3.46 3.47 -5.60
N PHE A 113 -3.31 3.83 -6.87
CA PHE A 113 -3.63 2.95 -8.00
C PHE A 113 -2.60 3.07 -9.13
N LEU A 114 -2.59 2.05 -10.00
CA LEU A 114 -1.69 1.98 -11.15
C LEU A 114 -2.32 2.58 -12.40
N ARG A 115 -1.50 3.29 -13.17
CA ARG A 115 -1.80 3.66 -14.54
C ARG A 115 -0.98 2.80 -15.48
N GLU A 116 -1.58 1.69 -15.91
CA GLU A 116 -0.93 0.67 -16.74
C GLU A 116 -0.34 1.26 -18.05
N GLU A 117 -0.99 2.30 -18.60
CA GLU A 117 -0.55 2.99 -19.82
C GLU A 117 0.78 3.75 -19.68
N LEU A 118 1.18 4.11 -18.46
CA LEU A 118 2.42 4.84 -18.19
C LEU A 118 3.57 3.91 -17.84
N PHE A 119 3.30 2.63 -17.59
CA PHE A 119 4.35 1.73 -17.14
C PHE A 119 5.39 1.49 -18.26
N PRO A 120 6.70 1.75 -18.03
CA PRO A 120 7.69 1.74 -19.10
C PRO A 120 7.95 0.37 -19.74
N PHE A 121 7.61 -0.73 -19.06
CA PHE A 121 8.01 -2.09 -19.47
C PHE A 121 6.79 -2.88 -19.97
N ASP A 122 6.79 -3.21 -21.27
CA ASP A 122 5.64 -3.80 -21.98
C ASP A 122 5.17 -5.18 -21.45
N ASN A 123 5.86 -5.83 -20.49
CA ASN A 123 5.54 -7.19 -20.01
C ASN A 123 5.54 -7.39 -18.49
N SER A 124 5.67 -6.34 -17.67
CA SER A 124 5.87 -6.51 -16.22
C SER A 124 4.78 -5.86 -15.36
N LYS A 125 3.50 -6.16 -15.67
CA LYS A 125 2.36 -5.73 -14.84
C LYS A 125 2.51 -6.15 -13.38
N HIS A 126 2.97 -7.38 -13.18
CA HIS A 126 3.25 -7.92 -11.85
C HIS A 126 4.27 -7.06 -11.09
N LEU A 127 5.33 -6.59 -11.77
CA LEU A 127 6.34 -5.73 -11.13
C LEU A 127 5.76 -4.37 -10.74
N ALA A 128 4.88 -3.80 -11.56
CA ALA A 128 4.18 -2.57 -11.22
C ALA A 128 3.31 -2.74 -9.97
N GLU A 129 2.58 -3.86 -9.86
CA GLU A 129 1.77 -4.22 -8.68
C GLU A 129 2.64 -4.42 -7.44
N VAL A 130 3.79 -5.09 -7.56
CA VAL A 130 4.74 -5.26 -6.47
C VAL A 130 5.28 -3.90 -6.00
N ILE A 131 5.63 -3.01 -6.92
CA ILE A 131 6.11 -1.66 -6.57
C ILE A 131 5.01 -0.85 -5.88
N LEU A 132 3.77 -0.91 -6.38
CA LEU A 132 2.62 -0.26 -5.73
C LEU A 132 2.48 -0.78 -4.30
N PHE A 133 2.45 -2.11 -4.14
CA PHE A 133 2.31 -2.77 -2.84
C PHE A 133 3.40 -2.34 -1.87
N ILE A 134 4.67 -2.34 -2.31
CA ILE A 134 5.79 -1.96 -1.43
C ILE A 134 5.61 -0.54 -0.89
N GLY A 135 5.38 0.44 -1.77
CA GLY A 135 5.25 1.82 -1.32
C GLY A 135 3.95 2.08 -0.54
N GLN A 136 2.85 1.38 -0.83
CA GLN A 136 1.63 1.44 -0.02
C GLN A 136 1.90 1.01 1.42
N ILE A 137 2.57 -0.11 1.63
CA ILE A 137 2.89 -0.61 2.96
C ILE A 137 3.83 0.35 3.69
N VAL A 138 4.89 0.82 3.02
CA VAL A 138 5.82 1.80 3.59
C VAL A 138 5.09 3.09 3.97
N TRP A 139 4.19 3.58 3.11
CA TRP A 139 3.33 4.73 3.42
C TRP A 139 2.44 4.48 4.64
N ILE A 140 1.80 3.30 4.76
CA ILE A 140 0.94 2.93 5.90
C ILE A 140 1.74 2.93 7.20
N ILE A 141 2.95 2.36 7.19
CA ILE A 141 3.82 2.27 8.37
C ILE A 141 4.31 3.67 8.78
N SER A 142 4.75 4.48 7.81
CA SER A 142 5.26 5.84 8.03
C SER A 142 4.18 6.80 8.54
N ASN A 143 2.95 6.68 8.01
CA ASN A 143 1.81 7.52 8.37
C ASN A 143 0.90 6.92 9.45
N GLY A 144 1.20 5.70 9.91
CA GLY A 144 0.48 5.04 11.00
C GLY A 144 0.49 5.87 12.27
N PRO A 145 -0.47 5.65 13.20
CA PRO A 145 -0.68 6.52 14.35
C PRO A 145 0.59 6.58 15.19
N LYS A 146 1.32 7.70 15.15
CA LYS A 146 2.54 7.90 15.95
C LYS A 146 2.11 7.86 17.41
N GLU A 147 2.38 6.78 18.12
CA GLU A 147 2.20 6.80 19.57
C GLU A 147 3.20 7.81 20.13
N LYS A 148 2.68 8.96 20.56
CA LYS A 148 3.44 10.06 21.16
C LYS A 148 4.09 9.68 22.51
N THR A 149 4.10 8.40 22.87
CA THR A 149 4.53 7.91 24.17
C THR A 149 5.50 6.78 23.91
N LYS A 150 6.79 7.10 23.89
CA LYS A 150 7.88 6.10 23.88
C LYS A 150 7.89 5.18 25.12
N ASP A 151 6.93 5.31 26.04
CA ASP A 151 7.06 4.77 27.39
C ASP A 151 6.04 3.71 27.84
N LYS A 152 5.15 3.16 26.99
CA LYS A 152 4.23 2.11 27.47
C LYS A 152 3.93 0.93 26.54
N LEU A 153 4.35 0.96 25.28
CA LEU A 153 4.37 -0.23 24.45
C LEU A 153 5.83 -0.48 24.13
N ASN A 154 6.39 -1.54 24.72
CA ASN A 154 7.65 -2.12 24.31
C ASN A 154 7.47 -2.65 22.87
N LEU A 155 7.38 -1.75 21.89
CA LEU A 155 7.43 -2.11 20.48
C LEU A 155 8.81 -2.73 20.27
N ARG A 156 8.82 -4.03 20.04
CA ARG A 156 10.05 -4.81 19.88
C ARG A 156 10.71 -4.46 18.56
N TYR A 157 9.93 -3.98 17.60
CA TYR A 157 10.38 -3.54 16.28
C TYR A 157 10.30 -2.02 16.11
N THR A 158 11.37 -1.46 15.55
CA THR A 158 11.37 -0.08 15.07
C THR A 158 10.39 0.06 13.91
N ARG A 159 9.70 1.20 13.80
CA ARG A 159 8.92 1.58 12.60
C ARG A 159 9.84 1.95 11.44
N ASP A 160 10.67 1.00 11.07
CA ASP A 160 11.64 1.09 10.01
C ASP A 160 11.66 -0.26 9.31
N VAL A 161 11.02 -0.29 8.14
CA VAL A 161 10.96 -1.46 7.24
C VAL A 161 12.35 -1.92 6.85
N TRP A 162 13.31 -0.99 6.77
CA TRP A 162 14.63 -1.21 6.20
C TRP A 162 15.71 -1.46 7.26
N GLU A 163 15.37 -1.44 8.55
CA GLU A 163 16.32 -1.66 9.67
C GLU A 163 17.59 -0.78 9.57
N GLY A 164 17.45 0.48 9.14
CA GLY A 164 18.55 1.43 8.93
C GLY A 164 19.36 1.18 7.65
N LYS A 165 18.89 0.32 6.74
CA LYS A 165 19.51 0.05 5.42
C LYS A 165 18.81 0.77 4.28
N ASP A 166 17.97 1.76 4.59
CA ASP A 166 17.27 2.61 3.63
C ASP A 166 18.24 3.24 2.61
N VAL A 167 19.37 3.77 3.07
CA VAL A 167 20.42 4.36 2.21
C VAL A 167 21.04 3.32 1.27
N VAL A 168 21.21 2.07 1.73
CA VAL A 168 21.79 0.99 0.92
C VAL A 168 20.86 0.61 -0.22
N TYR A 169 19.57 0.44 0.07
CA TYR A 169 18.56 0.14 -0.95
C TYR A 169 18.37 1.31 -1.93
N TYR A 170 18.37 2.55 -1.42
CA TYR A 170 18.35 3.75 -2.26
C TYR A 170 19.53 3.77 -3.23
N GLN A 171 20.75 3.52 -2.75
CA GLN A 171 21.96 3.48 -3.59
C GLN A 171 21.93 2.34 -4.61
N LYS A 172 21.42 1.16 -4.24
CA LYS A 172 21.24 0.03 -5.16
C LYS A 172 20.32 0.40 -6.32
N LEU A 173 19.15 0.96 -6.02
CA LEU A 173 18.19 1.40 -7.04
C LEU A 173 18.74 2.55 -7.88
N GLN A 174 19.43 3.52 -7.26
CA GLN A 174 20.05 4.64 -7.97
C GLN A 174 21.19 4.18 -8.90
N LYS A 175 21.89 3.09 -8.59
CA LYS A 175 22.94 2.56 -9.47
C LYS A 175 22.38 2.15 -10.84
N LEU A 176 21.13 1.69 -10.88
CA LEU A 176 20.43 1.26 -12.11
C LEU A 176 20.10 2.43 -13.05
N GLU A 177 20.18 3.66 -12.56
CA GLU A 177 20.01 4.90 -13.36
C GLU A 177 21.08 5.04 -14.46
N LYS A 178 22.32 4.63 -14.16
CA LYS A 178 23.52 5.02 -14.94
C LYS A 178 23.71 4.20 -16.23
N SER A 179 23.08 3.04 -16.36
CA SER A 179 23.16 2.18 -17.54
C SER A 179 21.83 2.15 -18.31
N ALA A 180 21.85 1.55 -19.51
CA ALA A 180 20.61 1.08 -20.11
C ALA A 180 19.88 0.18 -19.09
N ILE A 181 18.56 0.29 -19.00
CA ILE A 181 17.79 -0.38 -17.96
C ILE A 181 17.92 -1.90 -18.15
N ASN A 182 18.68 -2.54 -17.25
CA ASN A 182 18.71 -3.98 -17.16
C ASN A 182 17.47 -4.41 -16.37
N ILE A 183 16.42 -4.82 -17.09
CA ILE A 183 15.14 -5.23 -16.49
C ILE A 183 15.35 -6.36 -15.47
N THR A 184 16.25 -7.31 -15.75
CA THR A 184 16.52 -8.44 -14.84
C THR A 184 17.17 -7.99 -13.53
N GLU A 185 18.14 -7.08 -13.58
CA GLU A 185 18.78 -6.53 -12.36
C GLU A 185 17.79 -5.65 -11.58
N PHE A 186 16.95 -4.91 -12.29
CA PHE A 186 15.89 -4.11 -11.72
C PHE A 186 14.87 -4.98 -10.98
N GLU A 187 14.30 -5.99 -11.64
CA GLU A 187 13.35 -6.95 -11.06
C GLU A 187 13.94 -7.65 -9.85
N ALA A 188 15.19 -8.12 -9.93
CA ALA A 188 15.87 -8.75 -8.80
C ALA A 188 16.01 -7.80 -7.59
N THR A 189 16.29 -6.52 -7.82
CA THR A 189 16.41 -5.51 -6.75
C THR A 189 15.06 -5.21 -6.11
N ILE A 190 13.99 -5.11 -6.92
CA ILE A 190 12.63 -4.92 -6.41
C ILE A 190 12.17 -6.13 -5.60
N GLU A 191 12.50 -7.34 -6.07
CA GLU A 191 12.17 -8.57 -5.36
C GLU A 191 12.92 -8.69 -4.02
N GLU A 192 14.19 -8.26 -3.97
CA GLU A 192 14.93 -8.14 -2.71
C GLU A 192 14.20 -7.21 -1.72
N CYS A 193 13.76 -6.04 -2.19
CA CYS A 193 12.99 -5.09 -1.38
C CYS A 193 11.67 -5.71 -0.88
N ARG A 194 10.95 -6.43 -1.77
CA ARG A 194 9.70 -7.12 -1.45
C ARG A 194 9.90 -8.19 -0.37
N LEU A 195 10.97 -8.97 -0.44
CA LEU A 195 11.27 -10.01 0.55
C LEU A 195 11.65 -9.42 1.91
N THR A 196 12.38 -8.31 1.95
CA THR A 196 12.68 -7.59 3.20
C THR A 196 11.40 -7.05 3.82
N LEU A 197 10.54 -6.39 3.02
CA LEU A 197 9.24 -5.90 3.47
C LEU A 197 8.35 -7.03 4.00
N ALA A 198 8.28 -8.16 3.30
CA ALA A 198 7.47 -9.30 3.70
C ALA A 198 7.93 -9.90 5.05
N LYS A 199 9.25 -10.00 5.27
CA LYS A 199 9.82 -10.43 6.56
C LYS A 199 9.46 -9.46 7.68
N TYR A 200 9.56 -8.17 7.41
CA TYR A 200 9.18 -7.14 8.36
C TYR A 200 7.68 -7.21 8.73
N LEU A 201 6.81 -7.31 7.73
CA LEU A 201 5.36 -7.47 7.93
C LEU A 201 5.03 -8.73 8.72
N TRP A 202 5.66 -9.85 8.41
CA TRP A 202 5.46 -11.10 9.15
C TRP A 202 5.76 -10.93 10.64
N ASN A 203 6.89 -10.31 10.97
CA ASN A 203 7.28 -10.08 12.36
C ASN A 203 6.27 -9.20 13.09
N ILE A 204 5.80 -8.11 12.47
CA ILE A 204 4.76 -7.25 13.08
C ILE A 204 3.46 -8.01 13.28
N MET A 205 2.97 -8.68 12.23
CA MET A 205 1.65 -9.31 12.26
C MET A 205 1.59 -10.48 13.26
N VAL A 206 2.66 -11.27 13.33
CA VAL A 206 2.69 -12.47 14.16
C VAL A 206 3.16 -12.16 15.58
N GLU A 207 4.21 -11.35 15.75
CA GLU A 207 4.79 -11.11 17.09
C GLU A 207 4.12 -9.95 17.84
N GLU A 208 3.69 -8.88 17.15
CA GLU A 208 3.15 -7.69 17.81
C GLU A 208 1.62 -7.62 17.75
N ALA A 209 1.02 -8.02 16.63
CA ALA A 209 -0.41 -7.88 16.40
C ALA A 209 -1.25 -9.11 16.80
N ASN A 210 -0.63 -10.17 17.33
CA ASN A 210 -1.29 -11.43 17.69
C ASN A 210 -2.30 -11.89 16.62
N LEU A 211 -1.92 -11.88 15.34
CA LEU A 211 -2.84 -12.18 14.23
C LEU A 211 -3.54 -13.54 14.41
N LEU A 212 -2.86 -14.53 14.98
CA LEU A 212 -3.43 -15.85 15.25
C LEU A 212 -4.58 -15.81 16.24
N GLU A 213 -4.49 -15.00 17.30
CA GLU A 213 -5.57 -14.83 18.27
C GLU A 213 -6.78 -14.16 17.60
N HIS A 214 -6.55 -13.11 16.81
CA HIS A 214 -7.62 -12.45 16.06
C HIS A 214 -8.30 -13.40 15.06
N LEU A 215 -7.55 -14.24 14.35
CA LEU A 215 -8.12 -15.25 13.45
C LEU A 215 -8.93 -16.32 14.20
N GLN A 216 -8.49 -16.71 15.40
CA GLN A 216 -9.27 -17.58 16.26
C GLN A 216 -10.59 -16.93 16.69
N LEU A 217 -10.59 -15.63 17.02
CA LEU A 217 -11.82 -14.89 17.30
C LEU A 217 -12.73 -14.87 16.07
N VAL A 218 -12.20 -14.61 14.87
CA VAL A 218 -13.00 -14.65 13.63
C VAL A 218 -13.67 -16.02 13.47
N ARG A 219 -12.92 -17.11 13.62
CA ARG A 219 -13.47 -18.46 13.58
C ARG A 219 -14.52 -18.71 14.68
N ASP A 220 -14.23 -18.31 15.91
CA ASP A 220 -15.06 -18.61 17.06
C ASP A 220 -16.42 -17.89 16.98
N TYR A 221 -16.44 -16.66 16.47
CA TYR A 221 -17.64 -15.81 16.42
C TYR A 221 -18.30 -15.77 15.03
N PHE A 222 -17.57 -15.47 13.95
CA PHE A 222 -18.19 -15.39 12.62
C PHE A 222 -18.48 -16.76 12.02
N CYS A 223 -17.65 -17.76 12.30
CA CYS A 223 -17.88 -19.13 11.85
C CYS A 223 -18.60 -20.01 12.89
N LEU A 224 -19.18 -19.41 13.94
CA LEU A 224 -19.92 -20.09 15.00
C LEU A 224 -19.13 -21.21 15.70
N GLY A 225 -17.80 -21.11 15.76
CA GLY A 225 -16.94 -22.11 16.40
C GLY A 225 -17.29 -22.37 17.87
N ARG A 226 -17.87 -21.38 18.57
CA ARG A 226 -18.42 -21.51 19.92
C ARG A 226 -19.92 -21.77 19.92
N GLY A 227 -20.32 -22.95 19.44
CA GLY A 227 -21.73 -23.32 19.29
C GLY A 227 -22.58 -23.17 20.56
N GLU A 228 -22.02 -23.46 21.75
CA GLU A 228 -22.72 -23.29 23.03
C GLU A 228 -23.11 -21.83 23.31
N LEU A 229 -22.22 -20.89 22.98
CA LEU A 229 -22.45 -19.46 23.16
C LEU A 229 -23.56 -18.99 22.24
N PHE A 230 -23.52 -19.40 20.97
CA PHE A 230 -24.56 -19.05 20.00
C PHE A 230 -25.90 -19.71 20.31
N GLN A 231 -25.90 -20.94 20.82
CA GLN A 231 -27.12 -21.59 21.27
C GLN A 231 -27.77 -20.83 22.43
N GLN A 232 -26.99 -20.46 23.44
CA GLN A 232 -27.48 -19.64 24.56
C GLN A 232 -27.93 -18.25 24.11
N PHE A 233 -27.21 -17.63 23.18
CA PHE A 233 -27.58 -16.36 22.57
C PHE A 233 -28.92 -16.48 21.83
N ILE A 234 -29.10 -17.49 20.97
CA ILE A 234 -30.34 -17.72 20.22
C ILE A 234 -31.50 -17.91 21.20
N VAL A 235 -31.36 -18.78 22.20
CA VAL A 235 -32.44 -19.03 23.19
C VAL A 235 -32.79 -17.75 23.97
N SER A 236 -31.79 -16.95 24.35
CA SER A 236 -32.01 -15.72 25.11
C SER A 236 -32.58 -14.59 24.25
N ALA A 237 -32.18 -14.52 22.98
CA ALA A 237 -32.57 -13.47 22.05
C ALA A 237 -33.85 -13.83 21.27
N GLU A 238 -34.30 -15.09 21.25
CA GLU A 238 -35.47 -15.56 20.50
C GLU A 238 -36.74 -14.76 20.85
N ASN A 239 -36.92 -14.38 22.10
CA ASN A 239 -38.07 -13.58 22.53
C ASN A 239 -37.97 -12.11 22.05
N SER A 240 -36.76 -11.56 21.92
CA SER A 240 -36.52 -10.18 21.50
C SER A 240 -36.37 -10.00 19.97
N LEU A 241 -35.96 -11.06 19.25
CA LEU A 241 -35.78 -11.09 17.80
C LEU A 241 -37.06 -11.46 17.03
N LYS A 242 -38.07 -12.05 17.71
CA LYS A 242 -39.39 -12.37 17.14
C LYS A 242 -40.26 -11.14 16.96
N ASP A 243 -40.07 -10.13 17.80
CA ASP A 243 -40.65 -8.82 17.57
C ASP A 243 -40.03 -8.25 16.29
N ASN A 244 -40.86 -7.66 15.40
CA ASN A 244 -40.33 -6.99 14.21
C ASN A 244 -39.21 -6.04 14.65
N PRO A 245 -38.04 -6.05 13.99
CA PRO A 245 -36.97 -5.12 14.32
C PRO A 245 -37.61 -3.74 14.32
N CYS A 246 -37.63 -3.08 15.48
CA CYS A 246 -38.34 -1.83 15.65
C CYS A 246 -37.87 -0.86 14.57
N THR A 247 -38.69 -0.67 13.53
CA THR A 247 -38.53 0.41 12.56
C THR A 247 -39.02 1.67 13.25
N SER A 248 -38.29 2.12 14.26
CA SER A 248 -38.43 3.47 14.80
C SER A 248 -37.78 4.41 13.78
N THR A 249 -38.64 4.94 12.90
CA THR A 249 -38.45 6.17 12.13
C THR A 249 -38.09 7.35 13.01
#